data_AF-A0A6V6Z7E4-F1
#
_entry.id   AF-A0A6V6Z7E4-F1
#
_cell.length_a   1.000
_cell.length_b   1.000
_cell.length_c   1.000
_cell.angle_alpha   90.00
_cell.angle_beta   90.00
_cell.angle_gamma   90.00
#
_symmetry.space_group_name_H-M   'P 1'
#
loop_
_entity.id
_entity.type
_entity.pdbx_description
1 polymer ?
#
loop_
_entity_poly.entity_id
_entity_poly.type
_entity_poly.pdbx_seq_one_letter_code
_entity_poly.pdbx_strand_id
1 'polypeptide(L)'
;MATVNNNFAKAEMLIRKPVSEVFEAFVNPEITSKFWFTKGSDKLEEGKSTVWTWEMYGFSLTVLTKVIDENKRIVIEWGNS
;
A
#
# COMPACT_ATOMS: atom_id res chain seq x y z
N MET A 1 17.08 29.38 6.71
CA MET A 1 16.00 28.36 6.79
C MET A 1 16.26 27.36 5.68
N ALA A 2 16.45 26.08 5.99
CA ALA A 2 16.65 25.06 4.98
C ALA A 2 15.33 24.83 4.22
N THR A 3 15.36 24.95 2.90
CA THR A 3 14.22 24.66 2.03
C THR A 3 13.95 23.15 2.10
N VAL A 4 12.81 22.75 2.66
CA VAL A 4 12.36 21.36 2.63
C VAL A 4 11.82 21.09 1.23
N ASN A 5 12.63 20.45 0.37
CA ASN A 5 12.16 19.97 -0.92
C ASN A 5 11.27 18.74 -0.69
N ASN A 6 9.96 18.96 -0.58
CA ASN A 6 9.00 17.89 -0.42
C ASN A 6 8.61 17.34 -1.79
N ASN A 7 9.26 16.26 -2.22
CA ASN A 7 8.97 15.61 -3.49
C ASN A 7 7.61 14.90 -3.42
N PHE A 8 6.57 15.50 -3.99
CA PHE A 8 5.21 14.96 -4.03
C PHE A 8 4.78 14.61 -5.45
N ALA A 9 4.13 13.46 -5.60
CA ALA A 9 3.46 13.04 -6.83
C ALA A 9 2.02 12.64 -6.51
N LYS A 10 1.07 13.04 -7.38
CA LYS A 10 -0.34 12.66 -7.30
C LYS A 10 -0.75 11.93 -8.57
N ALA A 11 -1.48 10.83 -8.42
CA ALA A 11 -2.11 10.12 -9.51
C ALA A 11 -3.57 9.81 -9.14
N GLU A 12 -4.44 9.78 -10.14
CA GLU A 12 -5.87 9.48 -9.99
C GLU A 12 -6.31 8.56 -11.14
N MET A 13 -7.21 7.62 -10.85
CA MET A 13 -7.74 6.68 -11.85
C MET A 13 -9.18 6.33 -11.51
N LEU A 14 -10.05 6.26 -12.52
CA LEU A 14 -11.42 5.77 -12.37
C LEU A 14 -11.43 4.24 -12.38
N ILE A 15 -12.00 3.62 -11.34
CA ILE A 15 -12.25 2.18 -11.25
C ILE A 15 -13.76 1.96 -11.23
N ARG A 16 -14.30 1.23 -12.22
CA ARG A 16 -15.74 0.97 -12.36
C ARG A 16 -16.21 -0.20 -11.49
N LYS A 17 -15.92 -0.13 -10.19
CA LYS A 17 -16.27 -1.14 -9.17
C LYS A 17 -16.76 -0.46 -7.89
N PRO A 18 -17.57 -1.15 -7.05
CA PRO A 18 -17.92 -0.66 -5.72
C PRO A 18 -16.68 -0.35 -4.89
N VAL A 19 -16.75 0.69 -4.06
CA VAL A 19 -15.60 1.14 -3.26
C VAL A 19 -15.11 0.04 -2.30
N SER A 20 -15.99 -0.83 -1.83
CA SER A 20 -15.65 -1.95 -0.94
C SER A 20 -14.82 -3.03 -1.63
N GLU A 21 -15.14 -3.34 -2.89
CA GLU A 21 -14.31 -4.25 -3.70
C GLU A 21 -12.93 -3.65 -3.94
N VAL A 22 -12.87 -2.35 -4.25
CA VAL A 22 -11.60 -1.64 -4.46
C VAL A 22 -10.77 -1.61 -3.19
N PHE A 23 -11.40 -1.30 -2.05
CA PHE A 23 -10.73 -1.24 -0.76
C PHE A 23 -10.16 -2.61 -0.35
N GLU A 24 -10.98 -3.68 -0.42
CA GLU A 24 -10.53 -5.05 -0.13
C GLU A 24 -9.37 -5.46 -1.05
N ALA A 25 -9.39 -5.02 -2.32
CA ALA A 25 -8.33 -5.30 -3.27
C ALA A 25 -6.97 -4.69 -2.92
N PHE A 26 -6.91 -3.65 -2.08
CA PHE A 26 -5.65 -3.07 -1.60
C PHE A 26 -5.22 -3.63 -0.24
N VAL A 27 -6.14 -3.96 0.66
CA VAL A 27 -5.82 -4.43 2.02
C VAL A 27 -5.56 -5.94 2.09
N ASN A 28 -6.04 -6.72 1.12
CA ASN A 28 -5.91 -8.18 1.12
C ASN A 28 -4.82 -8.66 0.14
N PRO A 29 -3.69 -9.21 0.64
CA PRO A 29 -2.56 -9.60 -0.21
C PRO A 29 -2.90 -10.70 -1.23
N GLU A 30 -3.94 -11.52 -0.98
CA GLU A 30 -4.45 -12.51 -1.94
C GLU A 30 -5.04 -11.85 -3.20
N ILE A 31 -5.38 -10.56 -3.13
CA ILE A 31 -5.90 -9.77 -4.25
C ILE A 31 -4.86 -8.76 -4.71
N THR A 32 -4.25 -7.99 -3.80
CA THR A 32 -3.24 -6.96 -4.13
C THR A 32 -2.06 -7.53 -4.91
N SER A 33 -1.70 -8.79 -4.65
CA SER A 33 -0.61 -9.48 -5.36
C SER A 33 -0.85 -9.69 -6.86
N LYS A 34 -2.10 -9.52 -7.32
CA LYS A 34 -2.44 -9.68 -8.75
C LYS A 34 -2.08 -8.46 -9.59
N PHE A 35 -1.78 -7.32 -8.96
CA PHE A 35 -1.53 -6.06 -9.68
C PHE A 35 -0.46 -5.14 -9.08
N TRP A 36 0.10 -5.42 -7.89
CA TRP A 36 1.11 -4.56 -7.26
C TRP A 36 2.43 -5.29 -6.97
N PHE A 37 2.45 -6.22 -6.02
CA PHE A 37 3.62 -7.01 -5.61
C PHE A 37 3.39 -8.50 -5.88
N THR A 38 4.40 -9.37 -5.76
CA THR A 38 4.17 -10.81 -6.00
C THR A 38 3.71 -11.56 -4.76
N LYS A 39 4.13 -11.12 -3.55
CA LYS A 39 3.68 -11.70 -2.28
C LYS A 39 3.61 -10.64 -1.17
N GLY A 40 2.52 -10.66 -0.41
CA GLY A 40 2.37 -9.88 0.82
C GLY A 40 2.34 -10.82 2.03
N SER A 41 2.95 -10.44 3.15
CA SER A 41 2.99 -11.29 4.34
C SER A 41 1.62 -11.47 4.99
N ASP A 42 0.84 -10.38 5.08
CA ASP A 42 -0.41 -10.31 5.83
C ASP A 42 -1.35 -9.24 5.25
N LYS A 43 -2.60 -9.22 5.73
CA LYS A 43 -3.54 -8.12 5.47
C LYS A 43 -3.04 -6.82 6.09
N LEU A 44 -3.39 -5.69 5.47
CA LEU A 44 -3.13 -4.38 6.06
C LEU A 44 -4.05 -4.16 7.25
N GLU A 45 -3.46 -3.91 8.41
CA GLU A 45 -4.14 -3.58 9.64
C GLU A 45 -3.45 -2.37 10.28
N GLU A 46 -4.24 -1.43 10.80
CA GLU A 46 -3.72 -0.20 11.39
C GLU A 46 -2.71 -0.49 12.51
N GLY A 47 -1.55 0.17 12.45
CA GLY A 47 -0.46 0.00 13.40
C GLY A 47 0.44 -1.22 13.15
N LYS A 48 0.12 -2.08 12.17
CA LYS A 48 0.94 -3.26 11.83
C LYS A 48 1.85 -3.02 10.63
N SER A 49 3.03 -3.64 10.68
CA SER A 49 3.95 -3.73 9.56
C SER A 49 3.70 -5.01 8.76
N THR A 50 3.76 -4.91 7.43
CA THR A 50 3.68 -6.04 6.50
C THR A 50 4.88 -6.04 5.57
N VAL A 51 5.25 -7.21 5.04
CA VAL A 51 6.34 -7.33 4.07
C VAL A 51 5.76 -7.53 2.68
N TRP A 52 6.12 -6.65 1.76
CA TRP A 52 5.79 -6.76 0.34
C TRP A 52 7.02 -7.24 -0.43
N THR A 53 6.86 -8.29 -1.22
CA THR A 53 7.94 -8.94 -1.96
C THR A 53 7.65 -8.91 -3.46
N TRP A 54 8.67 -8.58 -4.24
CA TRP A 54 8.71 -8.78 -5.69
C TRP A 54 9.74 -9.86 -6.00
N GLU A 55 9.28 -11.11 -6.04
CA GLU A 55 10.13 -12.32 -6.18
C GLU A 55 10.95 -12.29 -7.47
N MET A 56 10.38 -11.77 -8.56
CA MET A 56 11.06 -11.58 -9.85
C MET A 56 12.30 -10.68 -9.78
N TYR A 57 12.39 -9.83 -8.74
CA TYR A 57 13.52 -8.94 -8.50
C TYR A 57 14.32 -9.33 -7.26
N GLY A 58 13.95 -10.41 -6.55
CA GLY A 58 14.57 -10.79 -5.27
C GLY A 58 14.51 -9.67 -4.22
N PHE A 59 13.49 -8.81 -4.27
CA PHE A 59 13.39 -7.60 -3.46
C PHE A 59 12.19 -7.65 -2.52
N SER A 60 12.39 -7.21 -1.27
CA SER A 60 11.33 -7.10 -0.27
C SER A 60 11.44 -5.77 0.47
N LEU A 61 10.28 -5.23 0.87
CA LEU A 61 10.17 -3.99 1.62
C LEU A 61 9.20 -4.17 2.79
N THR A 62 9.55 -3.60 3.94
CA THR A 62 8.63 -3.48 5.08
C THR A 62 7.80 -2.22 4.94
N VAL A 63 6.49 -2.35 5.07
CA VAL A 63 5.52 -1.26 4.96
C VAL A 63 4.72 -1.17 6.24
N LEU A 64 4.69 0.00 6.87
CA LEU A 64 3.90 0.25 8.08
C LEU A 64 2.54 0.86 7.70
N THR A 65 1.46 0.22 8.12
CA THR A 65 0.10 0.76 7.95
C THR A 65 -0.18 1.76 9.06
N LYS A 66 -0.34 3.04 8.71
CA LYS A 66 -0.57 4.13 9.68
C LYS A 66 -2.05 4.34 9.98
N VAL A 67 -2.91 4.28 8.95
CA VAL A 67 -4.34 4.56 9.07
C VAL A 67 -5.13 3.65 8.12
N ILE A 68 -6.23 3.08 8.63
CA ILE A 68 -7.23 2.33 7.87
C ILE A 68 -8.61 2.92 8.16
N ASP A 69 -9.10 3.78 7.26
CA ASP A 69 -10.50 4.22 7.25
C ASP A 69 -11.25 3.35 6.22
N GLU A 70 -12.03 2.39 6.71
CA GLU A 70 -12.72 1.41 5.86
C GLU A 70 -13.47 2.08 4.70
N ASN A 71 -13.24 1.61 3.47
CA ASN A 71 -13.88 2.09 2.25
C ASN A 71 -13.62 3.57 1.91
N LYS A 72 -12.60 4.20 2.50
CA LYS A 72 -12.31 5.63 2.33
C LYS A 72 -10.83 5.93 2.12
N ARG A 73 -9.96 5.47 3.02
CA ARG A 73 -8.56 5.90 3.06
C ARG A 73 -7.66 4.82 3.64
N ILE A 74 -6.51 4.66 2.99
CA ILE A 74 -5.39 3.84 3.47
C ILE A 74 -4.17 4.75 3.50
N VAL A 75 -3.45 4.80 4.62
CA VAL A 75 -2.18 5.53 4.74
C VAL A 75 -1.10 4.55 5.13
N ILE A 76 -0.07 4.47 4.29
CA ILE A 76 1.10 3.62 4.52
C ILE A 76 2.38 4.46 4.54
N GLU A 77 3.34 3.98 5.30
CA GLU A 77 4.71 4.51 5.33
C GLU A 77 5.67 3.44 4.85
N TRP A 78 6.53 3.80 3.92
CA TRP A 78 7.48 2.91 3.26
C TRP A 78 8.75 3.68 2.91
N GLY A 79 9.88 2.98 2.80
CA GLY A 79 11.15 3.59 2.38
C GLY A 79 11.84 4.48 3.43
N ASN A 80 11.27 4.62 4.64
CA ASN A 80 11.97 5.28 5.75
C ASN A 80 13.07 4.34 6.27
N SER A 81 14.32 4.67 5.94
CA SER A 81 15.52 4.27 6.67
C SER A 81 16.02 5.47 7.46
#